data_AF-A0A2V5Y2H8-F1
#
_entry.id   AF-A0A2V5Y2H8-F1
#
_cell.length_a   1.000
_cell.length_b   1.000
_cell.length_c   1.000
_cell.angle_alpha   90.00
_cell.angle_beta   90.00
_cell.angle_gamma   90.00
#
_symmetry.space_group_name_H-M   'P 1'
#
loop_
_entity.id
_entity.type
_entity.pdbx_description
1 polymer ?
#
loop_
_entity_poly.entity_id
_entity_poly.type
_entity_poly.pdbx_seq_one_letter_code
_entity_poly.pdbx_strand_id
1 'polypeptide(L)'
;MRSLIAPLLALVAVMLSPLNADAADPLVDIRSVDPTIIVELRYAGKNNLVGYPLYPQGTSALARPEVASGLAAAQAFLRRYQFGLKIWDAYRPVTVQEKLWHVSHNSDYVANPGIGVGSLHSWGVAVDATLVDTWNRPVRMPS
;
A
#
# COMPACT_ATOMS: atom_id res chain seq x y z
N MET A 1 -43.05 16.23 48.01
CA MET A 1 -42.57 16.90 46.77
C MET A 1 -41.76 15.87 45.99
N ARG A 2 -42.33 15.27 44.93
CA ARG A 2 -41.65 14.28 44.08
C ARG A 2 -41.10 15.02 42.87
N SER A 3 -39.79 15.23 42.81
CA SER A 3 -39.14 15.82 41.64
C SER A 3 -38.98 14.76 40.56
N LEU A 4 -39.58 15.02 39.40
CA LEU A 4 -39.44 14.23 38.18
C LEU A 4 -38.07 14.51 37.55
N ILE A 5 -37.23 13.48 37.40
CA ILE A 5 -36.03 13.54 36.58
C ILE A 5 -36.41 12.94 35.23
N ALA A 6 -36.48 13.76 34.18
CA ALA A 6 -36.61 13.29 32.81
C ALA A 6 -35.23 12.86 32.29
N PRO A 7 -35.06 11.68 31.67
CA PRO A 7 -33.79 11.32 31.05
C PRO A 7 -33.69 12.02 29.70
N LEU A 8 -32.63 12.78 29.51
CA LEU A 8 -32.25 13.36 28.23
C LEU A 8 -31.79 12.24 27.29
N LEU A 9 -32.65 11.82 26.35
CA LEU A 9 -32.21 10.96 25.23
C LEU A 9 -31.28 11.78 24.34
N ALA A 10 -29.99 11.48 24.37
CA ALA A 10 -29.04 11.96 23.37
C ALA A 10 -29.26 11.14 22.09
N LEU A 11 -29.87 11.77 21.08
CA LEU A 11 -30.01 11.20 19.74
C LEU A 11 -28.62 11.25 19.06
N VAL A 12 -27.93 10.11 19.00
CA VAL A 12 -26.74 9.96 18.15
C VAL A 12 -27.23 9.84 16.71
N ALA A 13 -27.20 10.94 15.97
CA ALA A 13 -27.39 10.90 14.52
C ALA A 13 -26.18 10.21 13.89
N VAL A 14 -26.33 8.94 13.51
CA VAL A 14 -25.37 8.26 12.63
C VAL A 14 -25.51 8.89 11.25
N MET A 15 -24.57 9.75 10.89
CA MET A 15 -24.48 10.31 9.54
C MET A 15 -24.06 9.19 8.58
N LEU A 16 -25.03 8.50 7.96
CA LEU A 16 -24.73 7.65 6.81
C LEU A 16 -24.38 8.55 5.63
N SER A 17 -23.09 8.69 5.35
CA SER A 17 -22.63 9.22 4.07
C SER A 17 -22.96 8.21 2.96
N PRO A 18 -23.40 8.67 1.77
CA PRO A 18 -23.61 7.77 0.65
C PRO A 18 -22.26 7.18 0.23
N LEU A 19 -22.21 5.85 0.07
CA LEU A 19 -21.11 5.17 -0.60
C LEU A 19 -21.15 5.59 -2.07
N ASN A 20 -20.29 6.53 -2.45
CA ASN A 20 -20.05 6.82 -3.86
C ASN A 20 -19.35 5.60 -4.49
N ALA A 21 -20.11 4.75 -5.17
CA ALA A 21 -19.62 3.57 -5.86
C ALA A 21 -18.71 3.88 -7.07
N ASP A 22 -18.62 5.16 -7.47
CA ASP A 22 -17.83 5.63 -8.61
C ASP A 22 -16.54 6.35 -8.22
N ALA A 23 -16.28 6.56 -6.93
CA ALA A 23 -14.97 7.02 -6.50
C ALA A 23 -14.01 5.83 -6.59
N ALA A 24 -13.05 5.86 -7.51
CA ALA A 24 -11.90 4.97 -7.44
C ALA A 24 -11.42 4.94 -5.98
N ASP A 25 -11.38 3.74 -5.38
CA ASP A 25 -11.09 3.60 -3.95
C ASP A 25 -9.86 4.44 -3.61
N PRO A 26 -9.97 5.39 -2.66
CA PRO A 26 -9.01 6.47 -2.53
C PRO A 26 -7.65 5.90 -2.17
N LEU A 27 -6.69 5.99 -3.08
CA LEU A 27 -5.31 5.64 -2.79
C LEU A 27 -4.62 6.78 -2.04
N VAL A 28 -3.78 6.44 -1.08
CA VAL A 28 -2.98 7.38 -0.29
C VAL A 28 -1.49 7.06 -0.43
N ASP A 29 -0.63 8.09 -0.36
CA ASP A 29 0.82 7.88 -0.29
C ASP A 29 1.16 7.24 1.06
N ILE A 30 1.86 6.11 1.04
CA ILE A 30 2.29 5.40 2.26
C ILE A 30 3.07 6.34 3.20
N ARG A 31 3.87 7.25 2.65
CA ARG A 31 4.66 8.21 3.45
C ARG A 31 3.84 9.34 4.05
N SER A 32 2.63 9.60 3.55
CA SER A 32 1.74 10.56 4.22
C SER A 32 1.14 9.98 5.50
N VAL A 33 1.04 8.65 5.59
CA VAL A 33 0.56 7.93 6.78
C VAL A 33 1.71 7.67 7.77
N ASP A 34 2.85 7.19 7.30
CA ASP A 34 4.08 7.09 8.10
C ASP A 34 5.31 7.54 7.28
N PRO A 35 5.84 8.76 7.53
CA PRO A 35 6.95 9.31 6.74
C PRO A 35 8.28 8.58 6.99
N THR A 36 8.32 7.63 7.91
CA THR A 36 9.53 6.91 8.29
C THR A 36 9.71 5.59 7.55
N ILE A 37 8.69 5.15 6.81
CA ILE A 37 8.77 4.00 5.91
C ILE A 37 9.63 4.40 4.70
N ILE A 38 10.63 3.57 4.39
CA ILE A 38 11.49 3.81 3.23
C ILE A 38 10.76 3.35 1.97
N VAL A 39 10.83 4.15 0.91
CA VAL A 39 10.23 3.83 -0.38
C VAL A 39 11.33 3.84 -1.44
N GLU A 40 11.50 2.70 -2.14
CA GLU A 40 12.43 2.57 -3.26
C GLU A 40 11.70 2.45 -4.60
N LEU A 41 10.52 1.80 -4.63
CA LEU A 41 9.76 1.47 -5.85
C LEU A 41 10.69 0.95 -6.97
N ARG A 42 11.09 -0.32 -6.92
CA ARG A 42 12.12 -0.90 -7.82
C ARG A 42 11.81 -0.71 -9.31
N TYR A 43 10.54 -0.75 -9.68
CA TYR A 43 10.09 -0.51 -11.05
C TYR A 43 10.13 0.96 -11.48
N ALA A 44 10.47 1.91 -10.61
CA ALA A 44 10.78 3.31 -10.95
C ALA A 44 12.26 3.54 -11.28
N GLY A 45 13.13 2.56 -11.01
CA GLY A 45 14.57 2.62 -11.30
C GLY A 45 15.03 1.55 -12.29
N LYS A 46 16.35 1.33 -12.37
CA LYS A 46 16.95 0.24 -13.17
C LYS A 46 17.18 -1.04 -12.37
N ASN A 47 17.04 -0.99 -11.04
CA ASN A 47 17.24 -2.11 -10.13
C ASN A 47 15.99 -3.02 -10.08
N ASN A 48 15.66 -3.64 -11.20
CA ASN A 48 14.53 -4.57 -11.35
C ASN A 48 14.83 -5.59 -12.46
N LEU A 49 13.95 -6.59 -12.60
CA LEU A 49 14.07 -7.68 -13.57
C LEU A 49 14.30 -7.20 -15.02
N VAL A 50 13.76 -6.03 -15.35
CA VAL A 50 13.71 -5.49 -16.71
C VAL A 50 14.90 -4.59 -17.03
N GLY A 51 15.61 -4.07 -16.01
CA GLY A 51 16.81 -3.24 -16.18
C GLY A 51 16.56 -1.78 -16.58
N TYR A 52 15.29 -1.36 -16.69
CA TYR A 52 14.87 0.02 -16.98
C TYR A 52 13.58 0.37 -16.22
N PRO A 53 13.27 1.67 -16.02
CA PRO A 53 12.08 2.08 -15.29
C PRO A 53 10.80 1.76 -16.08
N LEU A 54 9.82 1.19 -15.39
CA LEU A 54 8.46 0.95 -15.90
C LEU A 54 7.47 1.99 -15.37
N TYR A 55 7.65 2.47 -14.15
CA TYR A 55 6.82 3.52 -13.57
C TYR A 55 7.05 4.88 -14.25
N PRO A 56 6.01 5.72 -14.38
CA PRO A 56 6.17 7.13 -14.70
C PRO A 56 7.11 7.83 -13.71
N GLN A 57 7.85 8.82 -14.19
CA GLN A 57 8.69 9.65 -13.32
C GLN A 57 7.86 10.34 -12.24
N GLY A 58 8.35 10.35 -11.00
CA GLY A 58 7.66 10.99 -9.87
C GLY A 58 6.52 10.16 -9.27
N THR A 59 6.39 8.88 -9.64
CA THR A 59 5.40 7.98 -9.03
C THR A 59 5.60 7.88 -7.51
N SER A 60 4.54 8.15 -6.74
CA SER A 60 4.49 7.89 -5.29
C SER A 60 4.11 6.44 -4.99
N ALA A 61 4.50 5.94 -3.83
CA ALA A 61 4.07 4.63 -3.35
C ALA A 61 2.66 4.72 -2.78
N LEU A 62 1.68 4.54 -3.64
CA LEU A 62 0.26 4.63 -3.30
C LEU A 62 -0.27 3.27 -2.84
N ALA A 63 -1.20 3.25 -1.88
CA ALA A 63 -1.94 2.07 -1.46
C ALA A 63 -3.32 2.47 -0.94
N ARG A 64 -4.23 1.51 -0.75
CA ARG A 64 -5.48 1.80 -0.04
C ARG A 64 -5.22 2.26 1.41
N PRO A 65 -6.12 3.04 2.02
CA PRO A 65 -5.90 3.60 3.36
C PRO A 65 -5.69 2.53 4.43
N GLU A 66 -6.38 1.39 4.32
CA GLU A 66 -6.26 0.27 5.24
C GLU A 66 -4.89 -0.41 5.13
N VAL A 67 -4.36 -0.54 3.91
CA VAL A 67 -3.01 -1.08 3.67
C VAL A 67 -1.96 -0.14 4.24
N ALA A 68 -2.05 1.16 3.93
CA ALA A 68 -1.12 2.16 4.44
C ALA A 68 -1.13 2.21 5.99
N SER A 69 -2.31 2.09 6.60
CA SER A 69 -2.44 2.01 8.07
C SER A 69 -1.83 0.73 8.64
N GLY A 70 -2.03 -0.41 7.98
CA GLY A 70 -1.40 -1.68 8.34
C GLY A 70 0.13 -1.62 8.27
N LEU A 71 0.67 -0.93 7.27
CA LEU A 71 2.12 -0.71 7.14
C LEU A 71 2.67 0.18 8.25
N ALA A 72 1.94 1.23 8.65
CA ALA A 72 2.33 2.06 9.79
C ALA A 72 2.36 1.23 11.10
N ALA A 73 1.38 0.35 11.30
CA ALA A 73 1.38 -0.57 12.45
C ALA A 73 2.56 -1.55 12.40
N ALA A 74 2.86 -2.13 11.23
CA ALA A 74 4.01 -3.01 11.04
C ALA A 74 5.35 -2.27 11.25
N GLN A 75 5.47 -1.04 10.77
CA GLN A 75 6.63 -0.16 11.00
C GLN A 75 6.84 0.09 12.50
N ALA A 76 5.78 0.44 13.22
CA ALA A 76 5.83 0.63 14.67
C ALA A 76 6.25 -0.66 15.40
N PHE A 77 5.76 -1.82 14.97
CA PHE A 77 6.16 -3.12 15.51
C PHE A 77 7.66 -3.39 15.30
N LEU A 78 8.14 -3.26 14.06
CA LEU A 78 9.51 -3.57 13.65
C LEU A 78 10.56 -2.69 14.33
N ARG A 79 10.23 -1.43 14.60
CA ARG A 79 11.10 -0.48 15.31
C ARG A 79 11.50 -0.95 16.70
N ARG A 80 10.65 -1.72 17.38
CA ARG A 80 10.97 -2.34 18.69
C ARG A 80 12.11 -3.36 18.59
N TYR A 81 12.40 -3.84 17.38
CA TYR A 81 13.43 -4.82 17.07
C TYR A 81 14.57 -4.21 16.23
N GLN A 82 14.70 -2.88 16.19
CA GLN A 82 15.76 -2.20 15.44
C GLN A 82 15.70 -2.43 13.92
N PHE A 83 14.49 -2.68 13.40
CA PHE A 83 14.22 -2.79 11.97
C PHE A 83 13.22 -1.75 11.48
N GLY A 84 13.20 -1.53 10.17
CA GLY A 84 12.19 -0.72 9.48
C GLY A 84 11.77 -1.34 8.15
N LEU A 85 10.60 -0.93 7.66
CA LEU A 85 10.11 -1.32 6.34
C LEU A 85 10.81 -0.53 5.23
N LYS A 86 11.08 -1.24 4.14
CA LYS A 86 11.36 -0.65 2.82
C LYS A 86 10.42 -1.24 1.78
N ILE A 87 9.69 -0.38 1.08
CA ILE A 87 8.71 -0.75 0.06
C ILE A 87 9.38 -0.76 -1.32
N TRP A 88 9.36 -1.92 -1.97
CA TRP A 88 9.86 -2.15 -3.32
C TRP A 88 8.77 -2.07 -4.37
N ASP A 89 7.52 -2.35 -4.01
CA ASP A 89 6.39 -2.11 -4.89
C ASP A 89 5.11 -1.83 -4.10
N ALA A 90 4.20 -1.06 -4.70
CA ALA A 90 2.93 -0.67 -4.12
C ALA A 90 1.84 -0.70 -5.20
N TYR A 91 0.95 0.29 -5.24
CA TYR A 91 0.00 0.40 -6.34
C TYR A 91 0.71 0.43 -7.69
N ARG A 92 0.31 -0.50 -8.56
CA ARG A 92 0.86 -0.65 -9.92
C ARG A 92 -0.22 -0.34 -10.95
N PRO A 93 -0.13 0.76 -11.71
CA PRO A 93 -1.06 1.02 -12.80
C PRO A 93 -1.12 -0.17 -13.77
N VAL A 94 -2.29 -0.43 -14.34
CA VAL A 94 -2.51 -1.57 -15.25
C VAL A 94 -1.51 -1.56 -16.41
N THR A 95 -1.21 -0.39 -16.97
CA THR A 95 -0.21 -0.25 -18.05
C THR A 95 1.21 -0.67 -17.63
N VAL A 96 1.55 -0.54 -16.35
CA VAL A 96 2.83 -1.01 -15.79
C VAL A 96 2.78 -2.51 -15.55
N GLN A 97 1.64 -3.04 -15.08
CA GLN A 97 1.40 -4.47 -14.95
C GLN A 97 1.55 -5.19 -16.30
N GLU A 98 0.97 -4.64 -17.36
CA GLU A 98 1.07 -5.19 -18.72
C GLU A 98 2.51 -5.21 -19.22
N LYS A 99 3.25 -4.11 -19.07
CA LYS A 99 4.69 -4.05 -19.42
C LYS A 99 5.50 -5.09 -18.66
N LEU A 100 5.27 -5.24 -17.36
CA LEU A 100 5.99 -6.22 -16.55
C LEU A 100 5.66 -7.65 -16.97
N TRP A 101 4.38 -7.94 -17.24
CA TRP A 101 3.94 -9.23 -17.75
C TRP A 101 4.60 -9.56 -19.09
N HIS A 102 4.63 -8.60 -20.03
CA HIS A 102 5.28 -8.74 -21.32
C HIS A 102 6.79 -9.00 -21.27
N VAL A 103 7.46 -8.69 -20.17
CA VAL A 103 8.89 -9.01 -20.02
C VAL A 103 9.09 -10.33 -19.27
N SER A 104 8.26 -10.61 -18.26
CA SER A 104 8.39 -11.79 -17.42
C SER A 104 7.90 -13.08 -18.10
N HIS A 105 6.69 -13.05 -18.65
CA HIS A 105 5.93 -14.24 -19.10
C HIS A 105 5.86 -15.40 -18.09
N ASN A 106 6.15 -15.14 -16.81
CA ASN A 106 6.13 -16.13 -15.74
C ASN A 106 4.98 -15.84 -14.75
N SER A 107 3.96 -16.69 -14.79
CA SER A 107 2.77 -16.59 -13.94
C SER A 107 2.99 -16.98 -12.48
N ASP A 108 4.11 -17.62 -12.14
CA ASP A 108 4.43 -17.97 -10.75
C ASP A 108 4.73 -16.71 -9.92
N TYR A 109 5.18 -15.63 -10.58
CA TYR A 109 5.61 -14.39 -9.92
C TYR A 109 4.88 -13.14 -10.40
N VAL A 110 4.33 -13.14 -11.63
CA VAL A 110 3.68 -11.96 -12.20
C VAL A 110 2.28 -12.33 -12.67
N ALA A 111 1.26 -11.64 -12.16
CA ALA A 111 -0.12 -11.88 -12.58
C ALA A 111 -0.32 -11.56 -14.07
N ASN A 112 -0.93 -12.48 -14.82
CA ASN A 112 -1.32 -12.23 -16.20
C ASN A 112 -2.51 -11.25 -16.23
N PRO A 113 -2.37 -10.07 -16.87
CA PRO A 113 -3.43 -9.06 -16.91
C PRO A 113 -4.68 -9.50 -17.72
N GLY A 114 -4.54 -10.49 -18.61
CA GLY A 114 -5.64 -10.96 -19.47
C GLY A 114 -6.58 -11.98 -18.83
N ILE A 115 -6.38 -12.36 -17.57
CA ILE A 115 -7.20 -13.37 -16.88
C ILE A 115 -7.54 -12.94 -15.44
N GLY A 116 -8.69 -13.40 -14.96
CA GLY A 116 -9.12 -13.22 -13.56
C GLY A 116 -9.31 -11.76 -13.16
N VAL A 117 -8.95 -11.43 -11.92
CA VAL A 117 -9.07 -10.06 -11.36
C VAL A 117 -7.83 -9.19 -11.63
N GLY A 118 -6.83 -9.69 -12.36
CA GLY A 118 -5.55 -9.02 -12.57
C GLY A 118 -4.67 -8.98 -11.30
N SER A 119 -3.75 -8.02 -11.25
CA SER A 119 -2.76 -7.90 -10.17
C SER A 119 -3.33 -7.19 -8.94
N LEU A 120 -3.16 -7.77 -7.75
CA LEU A 120 -3.55 -7.12 -6.48
C LEU A 120 -2.85 -5.78 -6.25
N HIS A 121 -1.66 -5.57 -6.85
CA HIS A 121 -1.02 -4.25 -6.86
C HIS A 121 -1.87 -3.23 -7.61
N SER A 122 -2.54 -3.61 -8.69
CA SER A 122 -3.44 -2.72 -9.44
C SER A 122 -4.75 -2.41 -8.71
N TRP A 123 -5.05 -3.15 -7.63
CA TRP A 123 -6.15 -2.84 -6.71
C TRP A 123 -5.71 -1.98 -5.51
N GLY A 124 -4.41 -1.70 -5.38
CA GLY A 124 -3.83 -0.99 -4.24
C GLY A 124 -3.88 -1.77 -2.92
N VAL A 125 -4.11 -3.08 -2.97
CA VAL A 125 -4.25 -3.96 -1.80
C VAL A 125 -3.01 -4.81 -1.50
N ALA A 126 -1.95 -4.66 -2.29
CA ALA A 126 -0.70 -5.41 -2.15
C ALA A 126 0.52 -4.47 -2.19
N VAL A 127 1.58 -4.90 -1.49
CA VAL A 127 2.90 -4.26 -1.50
C VAL A 127 3.99 -5.32 -1.46
N ASP A 128 5.10 -5.05 -2.14
CA ASP A 128 6.34 -5.81 -1.98
C ASP A 128 7.22 -5.06 -0.97
N ALA A 129 7.60 -5.73 0.11
CA ALA A 129 8.36 -5.12 1.19
C ALA A 129 9.59 -5.95 1.57
N THR A 130 10.60 -5.26 2.08
CA THR A 130 11.78 -5.84 2.72
C THR A 130 12.06 -5.10 4.04
N LEU A 131 13.09 -5.55 4.75
CA LEU A 131 13.53 -4.92 5.99
C LEU A 131 14.85 -4.15 5.80
N VAL A 132 14.99 -3.08 6.57
CA VAL A 132 16.25 -2.37 6.78
C VAL A 132 16.61 -2.34 8.26
N ASP A 133 17.90 -2.22 8.56
CA ASP A 133 18.38 -1.95 9.92
C ASP A 133 18.25 -0.45 10.28
N THR A 134 18.70 -0.08 11.48
CA THR A 134 18.66 1.30 11.99
C THR A 134 19.53 2.30 11.20
N TRP A 135 20.43 1.83 10.34
CA TRP A 135 21.22 2.64 9.42
C TRP A 135 20.65 2.62 7.99
N ASN A 136 19.40 2.16 7.84
CA ASN A 136 18.71 2.00 6.57
C ASN A 136 19.39 1.02 5.59
N ARG A 137 20.26 0.14 6.08
CA ARG A 137 20.93 -0.87 5.26
C ARG A 137 20.00 -2.07 5.06
N PRO A 138 19.94 -2.66 3.86
CA PRO A 138 19.10 -3.83 3.60
C PRO A 138 19.42 -4.99 4.53
N VAL A 139 18.39 -5.62 5.09
CA VAL A 139 18.50 -6.89 5.81
C VAL A 139 18.39 -8.04 4.82
N ARG A 140 19.18 -9.10 5.01
CA ARG A 140 19.13 -10.28 4.15
C ARG A 140 17.80 -11.02 4.35
N MET A 141 17.04 -11.17 3.27
CA MET A 141 15.82 -11.97 3.21
C MET A 141 16.09 -13.33 2.56
N PRO A 142 15.34 -14.39 2.90
CA PRO A 142 15.32 -15.63 2.13
C PRO A 142 14.85 -15.39 0.68
N SER A 143 15.31 -16.22 -0.25
CA SER A 143 14.98 -16.18 -1.68
C SER A 143 14.45 -17.51 -2.17
#